data_AF-A0A7X3FFY1-F1
#
_entry.id   AF-A0A7X3FFY1-F1
#
_cell.length_a   1.000
_cell.length_b   1.000
_cell.length_c   1.000
_cell.angle_alpha   90.00
_cell.angle_beta   90.00
_cell.angle_gamma   90.00
#
_symmetry.space_group_name_H-M   'P 1'
#
loop_
_entity.id
_entity.type
_entity.pdbx_description
1 polymer ?
#
loop_
_entity_poly.entity_id
_entity_poly.type
_entity_poly.pdbx_seq_one_letter_code
_entity_poly.pdbx_strand_id
1 'polypeptide(L)'
;MNNAHADSSLNVIYLESSLEKVWWSVATVEGTNTYLTYASSTTGMSGEPAVGDIYLLNYGDIENRAQVTECQPCRRFALSDAYNSLAPDGDREAFRVSTSFTLEEMGPFVKLSLSVRGFSGDTSGQWLRECLEMGWRRSLMNLKSVLELGLDLRTELFSYPRLGVTNCTVNTEQSLETGVQAGGGNYLLEVFPGSPAGQAGLRAGDVVTALGGLETGTYSDFVRVISSFYGTQGLVSVTFVREGREQETEVRLSVEEQFTGLNKDSLTLDQIQSRREQMARSRSASGAFWSEERPLPQE
;
A
#
# COMPACT_ATOMS: atom_id res chain seq x y z
N MET A 1 9.11 25.73 -7.74
CA MET A 1 9.49 25.59 -6.31
C MET A 1 9.85 24.13 -6.10
N ASN A 2 11.09 23.85 -5.68
CA ASN A 2 11.60 22.49 -5.48
C ASN A 2 10.77 21.82 -4.38
N ASN A 3 10.05 20.76 -4.72
CA ASN A 3 9.23 20.01 -3.79
C ASN A 3 10.15 19.11 -2.95
N ALA A 4 10.76 19.67 -1.90
CA ALA A 4 11.76 19.02 -1.04
C ALA A 4 11.22 17.82 -0.23
N HIS A 5 9.97 17.41 -0.48
CA HIS A 5 9.28 16.28 0.14
C HIS A 5 8.74 15.26 -0.89
N ALA A 6 9.05 15.42 -2.18
CA ALA A 6 8.53 14.50 -3.21
C ALA A 6 9.14 13.09 -3.13
N ASP A 7 10.32 12.94 -2.55
CA ASP A 7 11.08 11.69 -2.53
C ASP A 7 11.01 10.94 -1.20
N SER A 8 10.22 11.44 -0.23
CA SER A 8 10.19 10.90 1.12
C SER A 8 8.85 11.05 1.84
N SER A 9 8.62 10.17 2.81
CA SER A 9 7.51 10.27 3.77
C SER A 9 8.02 10.17 5.20
N LEU A 10 7.22 10.65 6.16
CA LEU A 10 7.53 10.64 7.59
C LEU A 10 6.25 10.36 8.39
N ASN A 11 6.29 9.32 9.21
CA ASN A 11 5.29 9.06 10.24
C ASN A 11 5.94 9.17 11.62
N VAL A 12 5.27 9.82 12.56
CA VAL A 12 5.73 9.96 13.95
C VAL A 12 4.63 9.48 14.89
N ILE A 13 4.99 8.67 15.87
CA ILE A 13 4.07 8.16 16.90
C ILE A 13 4.75 8.17 18.28
N TYR A 14 3.94 8.30 19.33
CA TYR A 14 4.36 8.21 20.72
C TYR A 14 3.74 6.98 21.36
N LEU A 15 4.59 6.13 21.94
CA LEU A 15 4.26 4.81 22.46
C LEU A 15 4.52 4.79 23.96
N GLU A 16 3.51 4.47 24.78
CA GLU A 16 3.64 4.24 26.21
C GLU A 16 4.22 2.84 26.44
N SER A 17 5.53 2.72 26.23
CA SER A 17 6.26 1.46 26.32
C SER A 17 7.75 1.73 26.57
N SER A 18 8.48 0.72 27.01
CA SER A 18 9.94 0.80 27.18
C SER A 18 10.65 0.85 25.82
N LEU A 19 11.77 1.56 25.77
CA LEU A 19 12.60 1.70 24.56
C LEU A 19 13.02 0.34 23.97
N GLU A 20 13.33 -0.63 24.82
CA GLU A 20 13.74 -1.99 24.42
C GLU A 20 12.62 -2.76 23.72
N LYS A 21 11.38 -2.61 24.19
CA LYS A 21 10.20 -3.25 23.56
C LYS A 21 9.94 -2.64 22.19
N VAL A 22 9.97 -1.32 22.08
CA VAL A 22 9.78 -0.62 20.79
C VAL A 22 10.89 -1.01 19.82
N TRP A 23 12.15 -1.01 20.28
CA TRP A 23 13.29 -1.47 19.50
C TRP A 23 13.11 -2.91 19.01
N TRP A 24 12.78 -3.84 19.91
CA TRP A 24 12.56 -5.23 19.56
C TRP A 24 11.46 -5.39 18.50
N SER A 25 10.33 -4.67 18.67
CA SER A 25 9.22 -4.70 17.72
C SER A 25 9.60 -4.25 16.30
N VAL A 26 10.40 -3.20 16.16
CA VAL A 26 10.73 -2.64 14.82
C VAL A 26 11.99 -3.23 14.19
N ALA A 27 12.93 -3.73 15.00
CA ALA A 27 14.25 -4.15 14.54
C ALA A 27 14.38 -5.66 14.31
N THR A 28 13.52 -6.49 14.92
CA THR A 28 13.59 -7.96 14.80
C THR A 28 12.47 -8.53 13.95
N VAL A 29 12.71 -9.65 13.25
CA VAL A 29 11.68 -10.31 12.43
C VAL A 29 10.53 -10.87 13.28
N GLU A 30 10.81 -11.32 14.50
CA GLU A 30 9.80 -11.74 15.47
C GLU A 30 8.96 -10.56 15.94
N GLY A 31 9.60 -9.43 16.20
CA GLY A 31 8.96 -8.17 16.57
C GLY A 31 8.02 -7.67 15.48
N THR A 32 8.44 -7.67 14.21
CA THR A 32 7.59 -7.21 13.11
C THR A 32 6.33 -8.06 12.97
N ASN A 33 6.39 -9.36 13.30
CA ASN A 33 5.22 -10.24 13.23
C ASN A 33 4.12 -9.87 14.24
N THR A 34 4.46 -9.14 15.29
CA THR A 34 3.48 -8.75 16.32
C THR A 34 2.54 -7.65 15.86
N TYR A 35 2.92 -6.84 14.86
CA TYR A 35 2.14 -5.67 14.47
C TYR A 35 2.05 -5.39 12.96
N LEU A 36 2.97 -5.94 12.15
CA LEU A 36 3.18 -5.54 10.76
C LEU A 36 3.09 -6.72 9.79
N THR A 37 3.91 -7.76 10.00
CA THR A 37 4.07 -8.88 9.05
C THR A 37 3.29 -10.12 9.47
N TYR A 38 2.76 -10.88 8.52
CA TYR A 38 2.13 -12.18 8.82
C TYR A 38 3.17 -13.26 9.05
N ALA A 39 4.21 -13.24 8.22
CA ALA A 39 5.35 -14.12 8.31
C ALA A 39 6.62 -13.33 7.98
N SER A 40 7.72 -13.72 8.59
CA SER A 40 9.01 -13.14 8.36
C SER A 40 10.13 -14.16 8.59
N SER A 41 11.27 -13.94 7.96
CA SER A 41 12.49 -14.69 8.24
C SER A 41 13.72 -13.82 8.04
N THR A 42 14.84 -14.22 8.63
CA THR A 42 16.13 -13.53 8.53
C THR A 42 17.22 -14.51 8.13
N THR A 43 18.23 -14.04 7.38
CA THR A 43 19.49 -14.78 7.16
C THR A 43 20.45 -14.68 8.35
N GLY A 44 20.23 -13.73 9.25
CA GLY A 44 21.02 -13.51 10.46
C GLY A 44 20.59 -14.37 11.64
N MET A 45 21.05 -14.00 12.85
CA MET A 45 20.64 -14.67 14.08
C MET A 45 19.29 -14.11 14.57
N SER A 46 18.36 -15.00 14.90
CA SER A 46 17.03 -14.64 15.42
C SER A 46 17.16 -13.78 16.69
N GLY A 47 16.40 -12.68 16.77
CA GLY A 47 16.47 -11.71 17.86
C GLY A 47 17.71 -10.80 17.89
N GLU A 48 18.70 -11.01 17.03
CA GLU A 48 19.97 -10.27 17.01
C GLU A 48 20.19 -9.57 15.64
N PRO A 49 19.50 -8.44 15.38
CA PRO A 49 19.61 -7.74 14.10
C PRO A 49 21.01 -7.21 13.86
N ALA A 50 21.58 -7.51 12.69
CA ALA A 50 22.90 -7.01 12.30
C ALA A 50 22.89 -6.39 10.89
N VAL A 51 23.78 -5.42 10.67
CA VAL A 51 23.99 -4.84 9.33
C VAL A 51 24.40 -5.93 8.36
N GLY A 52 23.74 -5.99 7.21
CA GLY A 52 23.94 -7.01 6.18
C GLY A 52 22.91 -8.13 6.21
N ASP A 53 22.17 -8.32 7.32
CA ASP A 53 21.09 -9.29 7.39
C ASP A 53 20.03 -9.03 6.32
N ILE A 54 19.50 -10.10 5.74
CA ILE A 54 18.39 -10.05 4.79
C ILE A 54 17.13 -10.52 5.49
N TYR A 55 16.14 -9.64 5.53
CA TYR A 55 14.81 -9.90 6.05
C TYR A 55 13.88 -10.20 4.88
N LEU A 56 13.18 -11.32 4.94
CA LEU A 56 12.08 -11.63 4.06
C LEU A 56 10.79 -11.34 4.83
N LEU A 57 10.08 -10.29 4.43
CA LEU A 57 8.92 -9.77 5.13
C LEU A 57 7.67 -9.97 4.26
N ASN A 58 6.65 -10.64 4.79
CA ASN A 58 5.39 -10.87 4.11
C ASN A 58 4.25 -10.10 4.78
N TYR A 59 3.50 -9.34 3.97
CA TYR A 59 2.35 -8.52 4.38
C TYR A 59 1.04 -9.06 3.77
N GLY A 60 0.99 -10.36 3.45
CA GLY A 60 -0.08 -11.00 2.71
C GLY A 60 0.32 -11.13 1.25
N ASP A 61 -0.31 -10.36 0.38
CA ASP A 61 -0.04 -10.41 -1.06
C ASP A 61 1.25 -9.71 -1.48
N ILE A 62 1.91 -9.01 -0.55
CA ILE A 62 3.15 -8.27 -0.79
C ILE A 62 4.33 -8.94 -0.08
N GLU A 63 5.44 -9.08 -0.79
CA GLU A 63 6.74 -9.46 -0.24
C GLU A 63 7.73 -8.31 -0.33
N ASN A 64 8.47 -8.09 0.75
CA ASN A 64 9.61 -7.20 0.78
C ASN A 64 10.86 -7.99 1.16
N ARG A 65 11.86 -7.97 0.29
CA ARG A 65 13.22 -8.42 0.61
C ARG A 65 14.02 -7.21 1.08
N ALA A 66 14.08 -7.03 2.39
CA ALA A 66 14.76 -5.92 3.02
C ALA A 66 16.19 -6.31 3.44
N GLN A 67 17.18 -5.44 3.23
CA GLN A 67 18.52 -5.61 3.79
C GLN A 67 18.73 -4.61 4.92
N VAL A 68 19.21 -5.05 6.07
CA VAL A 68 19.60 -4.17 7.18
C VAL A 68 20.82 -3.35 6.78
N THR A 69 20.65 -2.04 6.68
CA THR A 69 21.72 -1.09 6.32
C THR A 69 22.27 -0.34 7.53
N GLU A 70 21.49 -0.27 8.61
CA GLU A 70 21.90 0.38 9.85
C GLU A 70 21.26 -0.32 11.05
N CYS A 71 22.06 -0.61 12.07
CA CYS A 71 21.59 -1.16 13.34
C CYS A 71 22.33 -0.50 14.51
N GLN A 72 21.65 0.43 15.18
CA GLN A 72 22.09 1.08 16.42
C GLN A 72 21.05 0.76 17.50
N PRO A 73 21.31 -0.22 18.39
CA PRO A 73 20.37 -0.67 19.40
C PRO A 73 19.68 0.47 20.16
N CYS A 74 18.37 0.35 20.29
CA CYS A 74 17.51 1.32 20.99
C CYS A 74 17.58 2.77 20.45
N ARG A 75 18.11 2.98 19.25
CA ARG A 75 18.30 4.34 18.70
C ARG A 75 17.89 4.46 17.24
N ARG A 76 18.45 3.63 16.36
CA ARG A 76 18.25 3.76 14.91
C ARG A 76 18.36 2.42 14.19
N PHE A 77 17.40 2.14 13.34
CA PHE A 77 17.36 0.93 12.52
C PHE A 77 16.97 1.32 11.10
N ALA A 78 17.66 0.80 10.08
CA ALA A 78 17.35 1.11 8.70
C ALA A 78 17.43 -0.11 7.79
N LEU A 79 16.55 -0.10 6.80
CA LEU A 79 16.37 -1.13 5.79
C LEU A 79 16.53 -0.52 4.40
N SER A 80 17.13 -1.28 3.50
CA SER A 80 17.03 -1.11 2.05
C SER A 80 15.98 -2.10 1.56
N ASP A 81 14.81 -1.60 1.19
CA ASP A 81 13.64 -2.37 0.83
C ASP A 81 13.60 -2.69 -0.66
N ALA A 82 13.11 -3.86 -0.99
CA ALA A 82 12.77 -4.27 -2.35
C ALA A 82 11.41 -4.95 -2.32
N TYR A 83 10.36 -4.13 -2.47
CA TYR A 83 8.99 -4.60 -2.59
C TYR A 83 8.80 -5.21 -3.97
N ASN A 84 8.49 -6.50 -4.01
CA ASN A 84 8.18 -7.18 -5.25
C ASN A 84 6.65 -7.30 -5.36
N SER A 85 6.08 -6.64 -6.36
CA SER A 85 4.75 -6.98 -6.85
C SER A 85 4.91 -8.02 -7.96
N LEU A 86 4.17 -9.13 -7.89
CA LEU A 86 4.10 -10.06 -9.01
C LEU A 86 3.17 -9.48 -10.07
N ALA A 87 3.74 -9.08 -11.21
CA ALA A 87 2.94 -8.73 -12.37
C ALA A 87 2.27 -9.99 -12.94
N PRO A 88 1.12 -9.86 -13.63
CA PRO A 88 0.37 -11.01 -14.16
C PRO A 88 1.16 -11.87 -15.17
N ASP A 89 2.15 -11.28 -15.85
CA ASP A 89 3.06 -11.92 -16.82
C ASP A 89 4.29 -12.57 -16.16
N GLY A 90 4.44 -12.46 -14.84
CA GLY A 90 5.58 -12.98 -14.09
C GLY A 90 6.75 -12.00 -13.96
N ASP A 91 6.67 -10.81 -14.57
CA ASP A 91 7.68 -9.77 -14.36
C ASP A 91 7.58 -9.20 -12.95
N ARG A 92 8.74 -8.79 -12.42
CA ARG A 92 8.86 -8.23 -11.08
C ARG A 92 9.15 -6.75 -11.21
N GLU A 93 8.13 -5.92 -11.07
CA GLU A 93 8.35 -4.50 -10.83
C GLU A 93 8.74 -4.33 -9.35
N ALA A 94 10.03 -4.06 -9.13
CA ALA A 94 10.60 -3.96 -7.80
C ALA A 94 10.66 -2.49 -7.38
N PHE A 95 9.79 -2.09 -6.46
CA PHE A 95 9.90 -0.77 -5.83
C PHE A 95 10.99 -0.80 -4.79
N ARG A 96 12.01 0.05 -4.98
CA ARG A 96 13.16 0.16 -4.08
C ARG A 96 13.08 1.46 -3.31
N VAL A 97 13.02 1.35 -1.99
CA VAL A 97 13.01 2.48 -1.07
C VAL A 97 13.90 2.16 0.13
N SER A 98 14.21 3.16 0.94
CA SER A 98 14.88 2.95 2.23
C SER A 98 13.97 3.38 3.36
N THR A 99 13.66 2.45 4.26
CA THR A 99 12.91 2.70 5.49
C THR A 99 13.87 2.88 6.65
N SER A 100 13.63 3.87 7.50
CA SER A 100 14.42 4.11 8.72
C SER A 100 13.53 4.42 9.92
N PHE A 101 13.87 3.83 11.05
CA PHE A 101 13.23 4.02 12.35
C PHE A 101 14.23 4.75 13.25
N THR A 102 13.78 5.82 13.89
CA THR A 102 14.54 6.56 14.91
C THR A 102 13.74 6.59 16.20
N LEU A 103 14.36 6.20 17.30
CA LEU A 103 13.75 6.09 18.61
C LEU A 103 14.34 7.13 19.55
N GLU A 104 13.47 7.81 20.30
CA GLU A 104 13.85 8.77 21.33
C GLU A 104 13.03 8.47 22.60
N GLU A 105 13.70 8.25 23.73
CA GLU A 105 13.04 8.10 25.03
C GLU A 105 12.53 9.45 25.54
N MET A 106 11.28 9.49 25.98
CA MET A 106 10.56 10.70 26.40
C MET A 106 9.74 10.43 27.66
N GLY A 107 10.44 10.15 28.77
CA GLY A 107 9.79 9.82 30.05
C GLY A 107 9.07 8.47 29.95
N PRO A 108 7.74 8.40 30.20
CA PRO A 108 6.99 7.15 30.06
C PRO A 108 6.71 6.77 28.59
N PHE A 109 7.06 7.64 27.64
CA PHE A 109 6.81 7.42 26.22
C PHE A 109 8.12 7.21 25.45
N VAL A 110 8.03 6.49 24.33
CA VAL A 110 9.04 6.45 23.28
C VAL A 110 8.47 7.13 22.06
N LYS A 111 9.17 8.13 21.54
CA LYS A 111 8.88 8.71 20.23
C LYS A 111 9.55 7.86 19.17
N LEU A 112 8.74 7.30 18.28
CA LEU A 112 9.19 6.57 17.10
C LEU A 112 8.93 7.43 15.86
N SER A 113 10.00 7.76 15.14
CA SER A 113 9.96 8.43 13.84
C SER A 113 10.34 7.46 12.73
N LEU A 114 9.44 7.22 11.79
CA LEU A 114 9.62 6.35 10.64
C LEU A 114 9.68 7.18 9.36
N SER A 115 10.80 7.14 8.66
CA SER A 115 10.96 7.81 7.37
C SER A 115 11.22 6.81 6.26
N VAL A 116 10.51 6.94 5.14
CA VAL A 116 10.76 6.19 3.90
C VAL A 116 11.28 7.16 2.85
N ARG A 117 12.30 6.77 2.09
CA ARG A 117 12.93 7.60 1.05
C ARG A 117 13.20 6.82 -0.23
N GLY A 118 13.40 7.53 -1.33
CA GLY A 118 13.81 6.93 -2.62
C GLY A 118 12.65 6.71 -3.59
N PHE A 119 11.52 7.39 -3.38
CA PHE A 119 10.41 7.37 -4.32
C PHE A 119 10.83 8.01 -5.65
N SER A 120 10.41 7.41 -6.78
CA SER A 120 10.57 8.03 -8.10
C SER A 120 9.77 9.33 -8.19
N GLY A 121 10.19 10.23 -9.07
CA GLY A 121 9.54 11.52 -9.27
C GLY A 121 8.30 11.48 -10.17
N ASP A 122 7.93 10.30 -10.67
CA ASP A 122 6.79 10.08 -11.55
C ASP A 122 5.50 9.76 -10.77
N THR A 123 4.38 9.62 -11.49
CA THR A 123 3.07 9.32 -10.90
C THR A 123 3.07 8.00 -10.11
N SER A 124 3.80 6.99 -10.58
CA SER A 124 3.96 5.70 -9.88
C SER A 124 4.70 5.88 -8.55
N GLY A 125 5.77 6.66 -8.52
CA GLY A 125 6.50 6.99 -7.30
C GLY A 125 5.67 7.80 -6.31
N GLN A 126 4.83 8.72 -6.81
CA GLN A 126 3.86 9.42 -5.98
C GLN A 126 2.82 8.47 -5.38
N TRP A 127 2.20 7.59 -6.18
CA TRP A 127 1.26 6.59 -5.67
C TRP A 127 1.91 5.76 -4.57
N LEU A 128 3.11 5.23 -4.81
CA LEU A 128 3.81 4.41 -3.84
C LEU A 128 4.09 5.18 -2.55
N ARG A 129 4.48 6.46 -2.65
CA ARG A 129 4.73 7.33 -1.49
C ARG A 129 3.48 7.50 -0.63
N GLU A 130 2.36 7.88 -1.25
CA GLU A 130 1.09 8.11 -0.54
C GLU A 130 0.52 6.81 0.05
N CYS A 131 0.61 5.72 -0.72
CA CYS A 131 0.23 4.37 -0.30
C CYS A 131 1.05 3.89 0.91
N LEU A 132 2.39 3.93 0.82
CA LEU A 132 3.26 3.52 1.92
C LEU A 132 3.13 4.42 3.13
N GLU A 133 2.99 5.74 2.96
CA GLU A 133 2.77 6.65 4.09
C GLU A 133 1.51 6.28 4.87
N MET A 134 0.39 6.05 4.18
CA MET A 134 -0.87 5.66 4.81
C MET A 134 -0.80 4.25 5.42
N GLY A 135 -0.14 3.31 4.74
CA GLY A 135 0.11 1.97 5.25
C GLY A 135 0.92 2.01 6.55
N TRP A 136 2.03 2.74 6.58
CA TRP A 136 2.84 2.92 7.78
C TRP A 136 2.08 3.62 8.90
N ARG A 137 1.26 4.64 8.59
CA ARG A 137 0.41 5.28 9.59
C ARG A 137 -0.48 4.26 10.31
N ARG A 138 -1.12 3.36 9.56
CA ARG A 138 -1.97 2.28 10.11
C ARG A 138 -1.15 1.24 10.87
N SER A 139 -0.02 0.80 10.34
CA SER A 139 0.86 -0.16 11.02
C SER A 139 1.39 0.40 12.35
N LEU A 140 1.78 1.67 12.40
CA LEU A 140 2.23 2.30 13.65
C LEU A 140 1.08 2.46 14.67
N MET A 141 -0.14 2.78 14.22
CA MET A 141 -1.31 2.72 15.10
C MET A 141 -1.53 1.32 15.65
N ASN A 142 -1.31 0.27 14.84
CA ASN A 142 -1.39 -1.10 15.32
C ASN A 142 -0.29 -1.42 16.34
N LEU A 143 0.95 -1.01 16.09
CA LEU A 143 2.06 -1.15 17.03
C LEU A 143 1.71 -0.54 18.39
N LYS A 144 1.12 0.66 18.39
CA LYS A 144 0.64 1.32 19.60
C LYS A 144 -0.39 0.46 20.34
N SER A 145 -1.39 -0.03 19.63
CA SER A 145 -2.42 -0.92 20.19
C SER A 145 -1.83 -2.20 20.80
N VAL A 146 -0.88 -2.82 20.11
CA VAL A 146 -0.20 -4.04 20.58
C VAL A 146 0.62 -3.76 21.84
N LEU A 147 1.41 -2.69 21.86
CA LEU A 147 2.30 -2.39 22.98
C LEU A 147 1.56 -1.90 24.23
N GLU A 148 0.49 -1.12 24.06
CA GLU A 148 -0.21 -0.45 25.16
C GLU A 148 -1.40 -1.27 25.67
N LEU A 149 -2.07 -2.01 24.78
CA LEU A 149 -3.32 -2.72 25.09
C LEU A 149 -3.22 -4.24 24.87
N GLY A 150 -2.16 -4.73 24.22
CA GLY A 150 -2.05 -6.14 23.84
C GLY A 150 -3.03 -6.56 22.73
N LEU A 151 -3.55 -5.59 21.94
CA LEU A 151 -4.54 -5.83 20.90
C LEU A 151 -3.92 -5.66 19.51
N ASP A 152 -3.91 -6.73 18.72
CA ASP A 152 -3.57 -6.69 17.30
C ASP A 152 -4.83 -6.39 16.47
N LEU A 153 -4.84 -5.23 15.83
CA LEU A 153 -5.92 -4.66 15.04
C LEU A 153 -5.61 -4.64 13.54
N ARG A 154 -4.64 -5.43 13.05
CA ARG A 154 -4.29 -5.46 11.62
C ARG A 154 -5.50 -5.72 10.74
N THR A 155 -6.34 -6.68 11.12
CA THR A 155 -7.50 -7.03 10.32
C THR A 155 -8.45 -5.83 10.22
N GLU A 156 -8.78 -5.19 11.33
CA GLU A 156 -9.69 -4.05 11.40
C GLU A 156 -9.12 -2.82 10.66
N LEU A 157 -7.82 -2.57 10.80
CA LEU A 157 -7.17 -1.41 10.20
C LEU A 157 -6.99 -1.53 8.68
N PHE A 158 -7.01 -2.74 8.11
CA PHE A 158 -6.74 -2.95 6.68
C PHE A 158 -7.90 -3.60 5.91
N SER A 159 -8.90 -4.19 6.60
CA SER A 159 -10.11 -4.77 6.00
C SER A 159 -11.14 -3.70 5.72
N TYR A 160 -10.90 -2.87 4.72
CA TYR A 160 -11.87 -1.88 4.25
C TYR A 160 -12.31 -2.18 2.81
N PRO A 161 -13.47 -1.68 2.36
CA PRO A 161 -13.91 -1.89 0.98
C PRO A 161 -12.90 -1.33 -0.03
N ARG A 162 -12.87 -1.94 -1.20
CA ARG A 162 -11.95 -1.64 -2.28
C ARG A 162 -12.72 -1.34 -3.56
N LEU A 163 -12.16 -0.40 -4.31
CA LEU A 163 -12.64 -0.03 -5.64
C LEU A 163 -11.92 -0.83 -6.75
N GLY A 164 -10.71 -1.32 -6.47
CA GLY A 164 -9.86 -2.05 -7.40
C GLY A 164 -9.16 -1.12 -8.40
N VAL A 165 -8.45 -0.13 -7.86
CA VAL A 165 -7.71 0.88 -8.62
C VAL A 165 -6.34 1.11 -8.01
N THR A 166 -5.42 1.61 -8.83
CA THR A 166 -4.18 2.28 -8.41
C THR A 166 -4.42 3.77 -8.57
N ASN A 167 -4.34 4.55 -7.49
CA ASN A 167 -4.66 5.98 -7.52
C ASN A 167 -3.72 6.82 -6.67
N CYS A 168 -3.52 8.09 -7.03
CA CYS A 168 -2.82 9.07 -6.22
C CYS A 168 -3.57 10.39 -6.16
N THR A 169 -3.22 11.25 -5.21
CA THR A 169 -3.72 12.63 -5.14
C THR A 169 -3.33 13.38 -6.42
N VAL A 170 -4.26 14.15 -6.99
CA VAL A 170 -3.93 15.01 -8.14
C VAL A 170 -2.84 16.01 -7.74
N ASN A 171 -1.71 16.00 -8.44
CA ASN A 171 -0.64 16.99 -8.29
C ASN A 171 -0.72 18.05 -9.41
N THR A 172 0.25 18.95 -9.51
CA THR A 172 0.29 20.00 -10.55
C THR A 172 0.32 19.44 -11.99
N GLU A 173 1.04 18.36 -12.24
CA GLU A 173 1.13 17.70 -13.55
C GLU A 173 -0.22 17.10 -13.96
N GLN A 174 -0.82 16.23 -13.12
CA GLN A 174 -2.14 15.66 -13.45
C GLN A 174 -3.24 16.72 -13.47
N SER A 175 -3.05 17.83 -12.74
CA SER A 175 -3.98 18.96 -12.79
C SER A 175 -4.04 19.60 -14.17
N LEU A 176 -2.88 19.76 -14.83
CA LEU A 176 -2.81 20.29 -16.20
C LEU A 176 -3.43 19.34 -17.23
N GLU A 177 -3.30 18.03 -17.01
CA GLU A 177 -3.85 17.00 -17.89
C GLU A 177 -5.37 16.88 -17.78
N THR A 178 -5.89 16.87 -16.55
CA THR A 178 -7.28 16.51 -16.26
C THR A 178 -8.21 17.71 -16.09
N GLY A 179 -7.65 18.89 -15.82
CA GLY A 179 -8.40 20.10 -15.46
C GLY A 179 -8.86 20.15 -14.00
N VAL A 180 -8.58 19.11 -13.20
CA VAL A 180 -8.89 19.09 -11.76
C VAL A 180 -7.78 19.77 -10.98
N GLN A 181 -8.10 20.58 -9.97
CA GLN A 181 -7.09 21.27 -9.16
C GLN A 181 -6.24 20.28 -8.34
N ALA A 182 -4.99 20.64 -8.06
CA ALA A 182 -4.13 19.84 -7.19
C ALA A 182 -4.78 19.69 -5.80
N GLY A 183 -4.81 18.45 -5.29
CA GLY A 183 -5.54 18.10 -4.05
C GLY A 183 -7.07 18.09 -4.19
N GLY A 184 -7.59 18.20 -5.40
CA GLY A 184 -9.02 18.21 -5.70
C GLY A 184 -9.59 16.85 -6.10
N GLY A 185 -8.84 15.76 -5.93
CA GLY A 185 -9.29 14.42 -6.32
C GLY A 185 -8.19 13.38 -6.34
N ASN A 186 -8.59 12.17 -6.74
CA ASN A 186 -7.75 10.99 -6.87
C ASN A 186 -7.63 10.58 -8.32
N TYR A 187 -6.46 10.83 -8.92
CA TYR A 187 -6.12 10.41 -10.26
C TYR A 187 -5.96 8.89 -10.31
N LEU A 188 -6.65 8.23 -11.24
CA LEU A 188 -6.59 6.79 -11.45
C LEU A 188 -5.45 6.46 -12.43
N LEU A 189 -4.36 5.87 -11.91
CA LEU A 189 -3.26 5.36 -12.73
C LEU A 189 -3.71 4.08 -13.46
N GLU A 190 -4.41 3.20 -12.76
CA GLU A 190 -4.86 1.91 -13.27
C GLU A 190 -6.23 1.56 -12.68
N VAL A 191 -7.06 0.92 -13.49
CA VAL A 191 -8.31 0.29 -13.06
C VAL A 191 -8.22 -1.19 -13.38
N PHE A 192 -8.27 -2.04 -12.35
CA PHE A 192 -8.07 -3.48 -12.56
C PHE A 192 -9.24 -4.08 -13.35
N PRO A 193 -9.00 -4.90 -14.37
CA PRO A 193 -10.06 -5.60 -15.09
C PRO A 193 -10.94 -6.44 -14.15
N GLY A 194 -12.25 -6.39 -14.35
CA GLY A 194 -13.22 -7.12 -13.52
C GLY A 194 -13.42 -6.57 -12.10
N SER A 195 -12.68 -5.52 -11.70
CA SER A 195 -12.88 -4.84 -10.41
C SER A 195 -14.21 -4.08 -10.34
N PRO A 196 -14.66 -3.68 -9.14
CA PRO A 196 -15.79 -2.75 -8.98
C PRO A 196 -15.70 -1.49 -9.86
N ALA A 197 -14.53 -0.84 -9.91
CA ALA A 197 -14.32 0.31 -10.78
C ALA A 197 -14.46 -0.04 -12.27
N GLY A 198 -13.83 -1.14 -12.70
CA GLY A 198 -13.87 -1.57 -14.10
C GLY A 198 -15.28 -1.91 -14.56
N GLN A 199 -16.06 -2.60 -13.73
CA GLN A 199 -17.47 -2.92 -13.99
C GLN A 199 -18.35 -1.67 -14.07
N ALA A 200 -18.02 -0.62 -13.30
CA ALA A 200 -18.72 0.67 -13.33
C ALA A 200 -18.24 1.61 -14.45
N GLY A 201 -17.32 1.17 -15.30
CA GLY A 201 -16.85 1.92 -16.47
C GLY A 201 -15.82 3.00 -16.17
N LEU A 202 -15.23 3.00 -14.97
CA LEU A 202 -14.06 3.83 -14.65
C LEU A 202 -12.84 3.34 -15.44
N ARG A 203 -11.93 4.26 -15.74
CA ARG A 203 -10.75 4.04 -16.59
C ARG A 203 -9.53 4.76 -16.02
N ALA A 204 -8.35 4.34 -16.44
CA ALA A 204 -7.13 5.11 -16.22
C ALA A 204 -7.29 6.52 -16.81
N GLY A 205 -6.77 7.53 -16.12
CA GLY A 205 -6.92 8.95 -16.46
C GLY A 205 -8.14 9.64 -15.84
N ASP A 206 -9.10 8.89 -15.29
CA ASP A 206 -10.20 9.48 -14.52
C ASP A 206 -9.68 10.09 -13.21
N VAL A 207 -10.37 11.13 -12.72
CA VAL A 207 -10.13 11.70 -11.39
C VAL A 207 -11.37 11.52 -10.52
N VAL A 208 -11.30 10.66 -9.51
CA VAL A 208 -12.38 10.50 -8.53
C VAL A 208 -12.37 11.66 -7.55
N THR A 209 -13.47 12.39 -7.45
CA THR A 209 -13.61 13.59 -6.61
C THR A 209 -14.52 13.36 -5.41
N ALA A 210 -15.43 12.39 -5.47
CA ALA A 210 -16.26 11.99 -4.33
C ALA A 210 -16.69 10.52 -4.38
N LEU A 211 -16.98 9.97 -3.20
CA LEU A 211 -17.60 8.65 -3.02
C LEU A 211 -18.81 8.77 -2.08
N GLY A 212 -20.00 8.38 -2.54
CA GLY A 212 -21.25 8.50 -1.80
C GLY A 212 -21.54 9.95 -1.35
N GLY A 213 -21.19 10.92 -2.19
CA GLY A 213 -21.32 12.36 -1.90
C GLY A 213 -20.30 12.93 -0.91
N LEU A 214 -19.36 12.12 -0.41
CA LEU A 214 -18.26 12.58 0.43
C LEU A 214 -17.02 12.87 -0.43
N GLU A 215 -16.49 14.08 -0.32
CA GLU A 215 -15.32 14.52 -1.09
C GLU A 215 -14.07 13.67 -0.78
N THR A 216 -13.31 13.36 -1.83
CA THR A 216 -12.07 12.59 -1.79
C THR A 216 -10.94 13.40 -2.42
N GLY A 217 -10.60 14.54 -1.82
CA GLY A 217 -9.57 15.45 -2.35
C GLY A 217 -8.16 14.86 -2.37
N THR A 218 -7.80 14.09 -1.33
CA THR A 218 -6.48 13.45 -1.20
C THR A 218 -6.58 11.92 -1.17
N TYR A 219 -5.45 11.23 -1.35
CA TYR A 219 -5.37 9.77 -1.16
C TYR A 219 -5.79 9.35 0.25
N SER A 220 -5.39 10.12 1.28
CA SER A 220 -5.81 9.88 2.65
C SER A 220 -7.32 10.02 2.82
N ASP A 221 -7.93 11.03 2.18
CA ASP A 221 -9.39 11.20 2.18
C ASP A 221 -10.10 10.07 1.45
N PHE A 222 -9.60 9.67 0.28
CA PHE A 222 -10.12 8.52 -0.46
C PHE A 222 -10.15 7.26 0.40
N VAL A 223 -9.02 6.92 1.03
CA VAL A 223 -8.91 5.75 1.91
C VAL A 223 -9.83 5.88 3.13
N ARG A 224 -9.94 7.07 3.75
CA ARG A 224 -10.85 7.32 4.87
C ARG A 224 -12.31 7.15 4.46
N VAL A 225 -12.72 7.79 3.38
CA VAL A 225 -14.10 7.78 2.87
C VAL A 225 -14.48 6.36 2.43
N ILE A 226 -13.65 5.68 1.64
CA ILE A 226 -13.96 4.31 1.21
C ILE A 226 -14.07 3.35 2.40
N SER A 227 -13.29 3.57 3.47
CA SER A 227 -13.35 2.78 4.70
C SER A 227 -14.67 2.95 5.45
N SER A 228 -15.32 4.10 5.33
CA SER A 228 -16.60 4.37 5.99
C SER A 228 -17.76 3.53 5.44
N PHE A 229 -17.62 2.98 4.22
CA PHE A 229 -18.59 2.09 3.60
C PHE A 229 -18.42 0.62 4.00
N TYR A 230 -17.59 0.30 4.99
CA TYR A 230 -17.45 -1.07 5.48
C TYR A 230 -18.81 -1.63 5.95
N GLY A 231 -19.14 -2.85 5.50
CA GLY A 231 -20.42 -3.50 5.79
C GLY A 231 -21.59 -3.05 4.91
N THR A 232 -21.42 -2.02 4.09
CA THR A 232 -22.46 -1.55 3.15
C THR A 232 -22.69 -2.58 2.04
N GLN A 233 -23.95 -2.98 1.86
CA GLN A 233 -24.38 -3.92 0.81
C GLN A 233 -24.95 -3.22 -0.44
N GLY A 234 -25.11 -1.90 -0.38
CA GLY A 234 -25.68 -1.07 -1.45
C GLY A 234 -24.65 -0.64 -2.50
N LEU A 235 -25.17 -0.04 -3.58
CA LEU A 235 -24.34 0.72 -4.50
C LEU A 235 -23.88 2.02 -3.84
N VAL A 236 -22.66 2.43 -4.15
CA VAL A 236 -22.07 3.70 -3.72
C VAL A 236 -21.85 4.54 -4.97
N SER A 237 -22.30 5.79 -4.96
CA SER A 237 -22.02 6.69 -6.08
C SER A 237 -20.55 7.09 -6.12
N VAL A 238 -20.00 7.23 -7.32
CA VAL A 238 -18.66 7.72 -7.57
C VAL A 238 -18.77 8.92 -8.49
N THR A 239 -18.42 10.09 -7.97
CA THR A 239 -18.28 11.30 -8.77
C THR A 239 -16.85 11.37 -9.28
N PHE A 240 -16.68 11.54 -10.58
CA PHE A 240 -15.38 11.59 -11.22
C PHE A 240 -15.34 12.58 -12.38
N VAL A 241 -14.14 13.04 -12.72
CA VAL A 241 -13.89 13.90 -13.87
C VAL A 241 -13.18 13.08 -14.94
N ARG A 242 -13.70 13.16 -16.17
CA ARG A 242 -13.08 12.60 -17.38
C ARG A 242 -13.18 13.65 -18.49
N GLU A 243 -12.05 13.95 -19.13
CA GLU A 243 -11.96 14.97 -20.18
C GLU A 243 -12.53 16.34 -19.73
N GLY A 244 -12.25 16.73 -18.49
CA GLY A 244 -12.70 17.99 -17.90
C GLY A 244 -14.21 18.08 -17.60
N ARG A 245 -14.95 16.96 -17.73
CA ARG A 245 -16.39 16.90 -17.42
C ARG A 245 -16.64 16.02 -16.22
N GLU A 246 -17.44 16.53 -15.30
CA GLU A 246 -17.95 15.75 -14.17
C GLU A 246 -18.96 14.70 -14.66
N GLN A 247 -18.83 13.50 -14.13
CA GLN A 247 -19.65 12.34 -14.39
C GLN A 247 -19.90 11.60 -13.09
N GLU A 248 -20.93 10.76 -13.09
CA GLU A 248 -21.29 9.93 -11.95
C GLU A 248 -21.52 8.50 -12.42
N THR A 249 -21.09 7.54 -11.61
CA THR A 249 -21.38 6.12 -11.79
C THR A 249 -21.67 5.48 -10.43
N GLU A 250 -22.21 4.26 -10.42
CA GLU A 250 -22.50 3.52 -9.21
C GLU A 250 -21.64 2.25 -9.14
N VAL A 251 -21.00 2.02 -7.99
CA VAL A 251 -20.13 0.87 -7.76
C VAL A 251 -20.64 0.02 -6.60
N ARG A 252 -20.50 -1.30 -6.74
CA ARG A 252 -20.58 -2.22 -5.61
C ARG A 252 -19.19 -2.46 -5.08
N LEU A 253 -18.83 -1.81 -3.97
CA LEU A 253 -17.50 -1.95 -3.37
C LEU A 253 -17.25 -3.41 -2.95
N SER A 254 -16.03 -3.90 -3.13
CA SER A 254 -15.64 -5.26 -2.79
C SER A 254 -14.81 -5.30 -1.51
N VAL A 255 -15.07 -6.27 -0.63
CA VAL A 255 -14.21 -6.61 0.51
C VAL A 255 -13.49 -7.95 0.30
N GLU A 256 -13.47 -8.44 -0.94
CA GLU A 256 -12.83 -9.70 -1.27
C GLU A 256 -11.32 -9.63 -1.00
N GLU A 257 -10.78 -10.74 -0.49
CA GLU A 257 -9.39 -10.84 -0.08
C GLU A 257 -8.42 -10.42 -1.19
N GLN A 258 -8.75 -10.76 -2.44
CA GLN A 258 -7.99 -10.46 -3.65
C GLN A 258 -7.69 -8.97 -3.88
N PHE A 259 -8.45 -8.07 -3.25
CA PHE A 259 -8.25 -6.62 -3.33
C PHE A 259 -7.77 -6.02 -2.00
N THR A 260 -7.97 -6.72 -0.89
CA THR A 260 -7.57 -6.22 0.43
C THR A 260 -6.09 -6.41 0.70
N GLY A 261 -5.45 -7.38 0.05
CA GLY A 261 -4.05 -7.78 0.31
C GLY A 261 -3.88 -8.55 1.62
N LEU A 262 -4.97 -8.78 2.36
CA LEU A 262 -4.94 -9.43 3.66
C LEU A 262 -5.06 -10.93 3.51
N ASN A 263 -4.17 -11.63 4.20
CA ASN A 263 -4.24 -13.06 4.36
C ASN A 263 -4.88 -13.37 5.71
N LYS A 264 -6.13 -13.87 5.72
CA LYS A 264 -6.79 -14.31 6.95
C LYS A 264 -6.26 -15.66 7.44
N ASP A 265 -5.65 -16.43 6.56
CA ASP A 265 -5.05 -17.71 6.87
C ASP A 265 -3.54 -17.54 7.11
N SER A 266 -3.00 -18.17 8.15
CA SER A 266 -1.56 -18.26 8.40
C SER A 266 -0.88 -19.14 7.35
N LEU A 267 -0.90 -18.73 6.08
CA LEU A 267 -0.35 -19.49 4.97
C LEU A 267 1.19 -19.49 5.04
N THR A 268 1.78 -20.64 4.70
CA THR A 268 3.22 -20.75 4.49
C THR A 268 3.63 -20.01 3.20
N LEU A 269 4.91 -19.66 3.07
CA LEU A 269 5.45 -18.99 1.88
C LEU A 269 5.09 -19.72 0.57
N ASP A 270 5.13 -21.06 0.56
CA ASP A 270 4.79 -21.88 -0.61
C ASP A 270 3.30 -21.80 -0.98
N GLN A 271 2.42 -21.74 0.03
CA GLN A 271 0.97 -21.58 -0.17
C GLN A 271 0.65 -20.19 -0.73
N ILE A 272 1.36 -19.16 -0.26
CA ILE A 272 1.26 -17.79 -0.77
C ILE A 272 1.70 -17.74 -2.24
N GLN A 273 2.85 -18.33 -2.58
CA GLN A 273 3.34 -18.38 -3.97
C GLN A 273 2.33 -19.04 -4.92
N SER A 274 1.76 -20.19 -4.52
CA SER A 274 0.76 -20.91 -5.31
C SER A 274 -0.52 -20.09 -5.54
N ARG A 275 -1.01 -19.38 -4.51
CA ARG A 275 -2.16 -18.47 -4.61
C ARG A 275 -1.89 -17.29 -5.54
N ARG A 276 -0.67 -16.73 -5.50
CA ARG A 276 -0.26 -15.64 -6.38
C ARG A 276 -0.20 -16.07 -7.84
N GLU A 277 0.31 -17.26 -8.14
CA GLU A 277 0.25 -17.80 -9.51
C GLU A 277 -1.19 -17.93 -10.01
N GLN A 278 -2.14 -18.30 -9.14
CA GLN A 278 -3.56 -18.36 -9.48
C GLN A 278 -4.17 -16.97 -9.73
N MET A 279 -3.87 -15.98 -8.89
CA MET A 279 -4.34 -14.59 -9.07
C MET A 279 -3.69 -13.90 -10.28
N ALA A 280 -2.40 -14.13 -10.52
CA ALA A 280 -1.72 -13.67 -11.73
C ALA A 280 -2.37 -14.30 -12.96
N ARG A 281 -2.66 -15.60 -12.93
CA ARG A 281 -3.40 -16.28 -14.02
C ARG A 281 -4.82 -15.75 -14.20
N SER A 282 -5.55 -15.40 -13.15
CA SER A 282 -6.90 -14.81 -13.31
C SER A 282 -6.84 -13.40 -13.89
N ARG A 283 -5.82 -12.62 -13.54
CA ARG A 283 -5.50 -11.30 -14.13
C ARG A 283 -5.00 -11.41 -15.58
N SER A 284 -4.26 -12.47 -15.93
CA SER A 284 -3.71 -12.72 -17.28
C SER A 284 -4.67 -13.44 -18.23
N ALA A 285 -5.59 -14.28 -17.72
CA ALA A 285 -6.59 -14.97 -18.53
C ALA A 285 -7.64 -14.02 -19.14
N SER A 286 -7.74 -12.79 -18.62
CA SER A 286 -8.50 -11.69 -19.24
C SER A 286 -7.69 -10.89 -20.27
N GLY A 287 -6.41 -11.25 -20.50
CA GLY A 287 -5.51 -10.69 -21.51
C GLY A 287 -5.53 -11.39 -22.89
N ALA A 288 -6.46 -12.32 -23.12
CA ALA A 288 -6.66 -12.94 -24.43
C ALA A 288 -7.42 -12.00 -25.38
N PHE A 289 -6.84 -10.86 -25.76
CA PHE A 289 -7.35 -10.02 -26.86
C PHE A 289 -6.29 -9.38 -27.75
N TRP A 290 -5.00 -9.66 -27.53
CA TRP A 290 -3.94 -9.28 -28.47
C TRP A 290 -3.49 -10.48 -29.31
N SER A 291 -4.37 -10.90 -30.22
CA SER A 291 -3.99 -11.53 -31.48
C SER A 291 -4.80 -10.87 -32.59
N GLU A 292 -4.37 -9.71 -33.06
CA GLU A 292 -4.73 -9.28 -34.41
C GLU A 292 -4.02 -10.20 -35.40
N GLU A 293 -4.65 -11.33 -35.76
CA GLU A 293 -4.43 -11.93 -37.06
C GLU A 293 -5.48 -11.35 -38.01
N ARG A 294 -5.07 -10.36 -38.81
CA ARG A 294 -5.78 -10.02 -40.05
C ARG A 294 -5.83 -11.27 -40.93
N PRO A 295 -6.96 -11.62 -41.55
CA PRO A 295 -6.94 -12.57 -42.64
C PRO A 295 -6.20 -11.94 -43.83
N LEU A 296 -5.15 -12.62 -44.32
CA LEU A 296 -4.61 -12.36 -45.64
C LEU A 296 -5.69 -12.66 -46.69
N PRO A 297 -5.88 -11.82 -47.71
CA PRO A 297 -6.75 -12.16 -48.83
C PRO A 297 -6.21 -13.41 -49.54
N GLN A 298 -7.09 -14.37 -49.77
CA GLN A 298 -6.80 -15.54 -50.59
C GLN A 298 -6.79 -15.13 -52.07
N GLU A 299 -5.71 -15.47 -52.77
CA GLU A 299 -5.75 -15.96 -54.16
C GLU A 299 -5.24 -17.40 -54.16
#